data_AF-A0A7W0FSL0-F1
#
_entry.id   AF-A0A7W0FSL0-F1
#
_cell.length_a   1.000
_cell.length_b   1.000
_cell.length_c   1.000
_cell.angle_alpha   90.00
_cell.angle_beta   90.00
_cell.angle_gamma   90.00
#
_symmetry.space_group_name_H-M   'P 1'
#
loop_
_entity.id
_entity.type
_entity.pdbx_description
1 polymer ?
#
loop_
_entity_poly.entity_id
_entity_poly.type
_entity_poly.pdbx_seq_one_letter_code
_entity_poly.pdbx_strand_id
1 'polypeptide(L)' 'MKAVGAVWAFLVDLIVGDDPKIAIAVVTVVAIAAVALAWGAATSVVMLGGAVLVVAAFTLSLVIDTRS' A
#
# COMPACT_ATOMS: atom_id res chain seq x y z
N MET A 1 -4.20 27.83 -5.53
CA MET A 1 -2.82 27.49 -6.00
C MET A 1 -2.08 26.49 -5.11
N LYS A 2 -2.34 26.43 -3.77
CA LYS A 2 -1.60 25.53 -2.86
C LYS A 2 -1.95 24.03 -2.99
N ALA A 3 -3.20 23.67 -3.29
CA ALA A 3 -3.63 22.27 -3.37
C ALA A 3 -3.02 21.50 -4.55
N VAL A 4 -2.86 22.15 -5.70
CA VAL A 4 -2.28 21.53 -6.90
C VAL A 4 -0.79 21.21 -6.70
N GLY A 5 -0.06 22.11 -6.04
CA GLY A 5 1.35 21.87 -5.67
C GLY A 5 1.50 20.72 -4.66
N ALA A 6 0.60 20.61 -3.69
CA ALA A 6 0.61 19.52 -2.71
C ALA A 6 0.27 18.16 -3.35
N VAL A 7 -0.71 18.12 -4.25
CA VAL A 7 -1.07 16.90 -5.00
C VAL A 7 0.06 16.51 -5.96
N TRP A 8 0.73 17.47 -6.59
CA TRP A 8 1.87 17.17 -7.46
C TRP A 8 3.09 16.70 -6.69
N ALA A 9 3.41 17.31 -5.54
CA ALA A 9 4.49 16.84 -4.67
C ALA A 9 4.20 15.42 -4.15
N PHE A 10 2.96 15.16 -3.72
CA PHE A 10 2.50 13.82 -3.36
C PHE A 10 2.68 12.79 -4.49
N LEU A 11 2.28 13.13 -5.72
CA LEU A 11 2.42 12.23 -6.86
C LEU A 11 3.90 12.00 -7.23
N VAL A 12 4.75 13.01 -7.13
CA VAL A 12 6.18 12.87 -7.40
C VAL A 12 6.86 12.04 -6.31
N ASP A 13 6.52 12.23 -5.04
CA ASP A 13 7.07 11.44 -3.93
C ASP A 13 6.58 9.99 -3.97
N LEU A 14 5.32 9.78 -4.36
CA LEU A 14 4.73 8.47 -4.59
C LEU A 14 5.38 7.69 -5.76
N ILE A 15 5.82 8.38 -6.81
CA ILE A 15 6.35 7.75 -8.04
C ILE A 15 7.89 7.63 -8.00
N VAL A 16 8.58 8.60 -7.41
CA VAL A 16 10.05 8.73 -7.46
C VAL A 16 10.69 8.46 -6.11
N GLY A 17 10.01 8.77 -5.01
CA GLY A 17 10.55 8.71 -3.65
C GLY A 17 10.28 7.41 -2.88
N ASP A 18 9.50 6.48 -3.46
CA ASP A 18 8.74 5.46 -2.72
C ASP A 18 9.50 4.89 -1.50
N ASP A 19 9.07 5.43 -0.37
CA ASP A 19 9.58 5.28 0.97
C ASP A 19 9.68 3.77 1.29
N PRO A 20 10.74 3.28 1.97
CA PRO A 20 10.83 1.88 2.41
C PRO A 20 9.53 1.35 3.04
N LYS A 21 8.70 2.23 3.61
CA LYS A 21 7.36 1.95 4.15
C LYS A 21 6.39 1.34 3.13
N ILE A 22 6.32 1.85 1.89
CA ILE A 22 5.40 1.32 0.86
C ILE A 22 5.92 0.00 0.31
N ALA A 23 7.23 -0.10 0.07
CA ALA A 23 7.86 -1.38 -0.28
C ALA A 23 7.62 -2.46 0.79
N ILE A 24 7.77 -2.13 2.07
CA ILE A 24 7.48 -3.04 3.19
C ILE A 24 6.00 -3.42 3.22
N ALA A 25 5.09 -2.46 3.01
CA ALA A 25 3.66 -2.72 2.93
C ALA A 25 3.33 -3.73 1.83
N VAL A 26 3.79 -3.49 0.60
CA VAL A 26 3.56 -4.38 -0.55
C VAL A 26 4.12 -5.77 -0.31
N VAL A 27 5.37 -5.87 0.15
CA VAL A 27 6.01 -7.17 0.46
C VAL A 27 5.24 -7.91 1.55
N THR A 28 4.76 -7.21 2.57
CA THR A 28 3.96 -7.81 3.65
C THR A 28 2.64 -8.37 3.12
N VAL A 29 1.90 -7.62 2.29
CA VAL A 29 0.64 -8.11 1.72
C VAL A 29 0.87 -9.31 0.80
N VAL A 30 1.93 -9.28 -0.02
CA VAL A 30 2.30 -10.39 -0.89
C VAL A 30 2.65 -11.64 -0.08
N ALA A 31 3.40 -11.49 1.02
CA ALA A 31 3.74 -12.60 1.90
C ALA A 31 2.49 -13.22 2.55
N ILE A 32 1.55 -12.40 3.03
CA ILE A 32 0.27 -12.87 3.60
C ILE A 32 -0.55 -13.63 2.54
N ALA A 33 -0.64 -13.09 1.32
CA ALA A 33 -1.35 -13.73 0.22
C ALA A 33 -0.74 -15.09 -0.16
N ALA A 34 0.60 -15.17 -0.20
CA ALA A 34 1.31 -16.41 -0.49
C ALA A 34 1.05 -17.47 0.58
N VAL A 35 1.08 -17.11 1.87
CA VAL A 35 0.76 -18.02 2.98
C VAL A 35 -0.69 -18.49 2.91
N ALA A 36 -1.63 -17.58 2.64
CA ALA A 36 -3.05 -17.93 2.54
C ALA A 36 -3.32 -18.93 1.40
N LEU A 37 -2.71 -18.73 0.22
CA LEU A 37 -2.79 -19.68 -0.89
C LEU A 37 -2.14 -21.02 -0.55
N ALA A 38 -0.99 -21.01 0.14
CA ALA A 38 -0.32 -22.24 0.58
C ALA A 38 -1.18 -23.05 1.57
N TRP A 39 -2.05 -22.39 2.33
CA TRP A 39 -3.05 -23.02 3.20
C TRP A 39 -4.38 -23.33 2.52
N GLY A 40 -4.48 -23.18 1.19
CA GLY A 40 -5.65 -23.58 0.43
C GLY A 40 -6.80 -22.57 0.47
N ALA A 41 -6.53 -21.31 0.83
CA ALA A 41 -7.54 -20.25 0.72
C ALA A 41 -7.97 -20.08 -0.74
N ALA A 42 -9.27 -19.84 -0.94
CA ALA A 42 -9.81 -19.58 -2.27
C ALA A 42 -9.15 -18.33 -2.88
N THR A 43 -8.81 -18.40 -4.17
CA THR A 43 -8.18 -17.29 -4.92
C THR A 43 -9.00 -16.00 -4.86
N SER A 44 -10.33 -16.10 -4.88
CA SER A 44 -11.23 -14.96 -4.72
C SER A 44 -11.07 -14.26 -3.37
N VAL A 45 -10.92 -15.03 -2.29
CA VAL A 45 -10.70 -14.51 -0.92
C VAL A 45 -9.35 -13.82 -0.82
N VAL A 46 -8.31 -14.43 -1.40
CA VAL A 46 -6.95 -13.85 -1.39
C VAL A 46 -6.89 -12.58 -2.23
N MET A 47 -7.59 -12.52 -3.36
CA MET A 47 -7.67 -11.30 -4.19
C MET A 47 -8.39 -10.16 -3.47
N LEU A 48 -9.59 -10.42 -2.93
CA LEU A 48 -10.36 -9.41 -2.21
C LEU A 48 -9.64 -8.96 -0.93
N GLY A 49 -9.15 -9.92 -0.13
CA GLY A 49 -8.41 -9.63 1.10
C GLY A 49 -7.09 -8.90 0.82
N GLY A 50 -6.36 -9.33 -0.21
CA GLY A 50 -5.13 -8.67 -0.65
C GLY A 50 -5.37 -7.24 -1.11
N ALA A 51 -6.41 -6.99 -1.92
CA ALA A 51 -6.77 -5.64 -2.36
C ALA A 51 -7.09 -4.72 -1.16
N VAL A 52 -7.88 -5.22 -0.19
CA VAL A 52 -8.18 -4.47 1.04
C VAL A 52 -6.92 -4.17 1.85
N LEU A 53 -6.03 -5.16 1.99
CA LEU A 53 -4.76 -4.99 2.70
C LEU A 53 -3.84 -3.97 2.03
N VAL A 54 -3.73 -3.98 0.70
CA VAL A 54 -2.94 -2.98 -0.04
C VAL A 54 -3.51 -1.58 0.20
N VAL A 55 -4.82 -1.40 0.05
CA VAL A 55 -5.47 -0.10 0.27
C VAL A 55 -5.27 0.37 1.71
N ALA A 56 -5.41 -0.51 2.69
CA ALA A 56 -5.20 -0.18 4.10
C ALA A 56 -3.75 0.21 4.39
N ALA A 57 -2.78 -0.56 3.91
CA ALA A 57 -1.37 -0.29 4.14
C ALA A 57 -0.92 1.00 3.45
N PHE A 58 -1.42 1.25 2.24
CA PHE A 58 -1.20 2.50 1.52
C PHE A 58 -1.78 3.70 2.27
N THR A 59 -3.05 3.60 2.69
CA THR A 59 -3.72 4.64 3.47
C THR A 59 -2.97 4.94 4.76
N LEU A 60 -2.48 3.91 5.47
CA LEU A 60 -1.70 4.08 6.69
C LEU A 60 -0.37 4.80 6.41
N SER A 61 0.31 4.46 5.32
CA SER A 61 1.54 5.14 4.90
C SER A 61 1.29 6.63 4.67
N LEU A 62 0.20 6.99 3.97
CA LEU A 62 -0.16 8.39 3.75
C LEU A 62 -0.50 9.14 5.05
N VAL A 63 -1.19 8.47 5.98
CA VAL A 63 -1.52 9.06 7.29
C VAL A 63 -0.26 9.29 8.12
N ILE A 64 0.71 8.37 8.08
CA ILE A 64 1.98 8.52 8.79
C ILE A 64 2.77 9.68 8.19
N ASP A 65 2.84 9.74 6.86
CA ASP A 65 3.61 10.73 6.13
C ASP A 65 3.05 12.15 6.31
N THR A 66 1.73 12.32 6.19
CA THR A 66 1.08 13.63 6.37
C THR A 66 1.05 14.14 7.81
N ARG A 67 1.41 13.31 8.80
CA ARG A 67 1.46 13.68 10.22
C ARG A 67 2.87 13.93 10.75
N SER A 68 3.92 13.62 9.99
CA SER A 68 5.31 13.77 10.43
C SER A 68 5.94 15.11 10.06
#